data_AF-K7QYY2-F1
#
_entry.id   AF-K7QYY2-F1
#
_cell.length_a   1.000
_cell.length_b   1.000
_cell.length_c   1.000
_cell.angle_alpha   90.00
_cell.angle_beta   90.00
_cell.angle_gamma   90.00
#
_symmetry.space_group_name_H-M   'P 1'
#
loop_
_entity.id
_entity.type
_entity.pdbx_description
1 polymer ?
#
loop_
_entity_poly.entity_id
_entity_poly.type
_entity_poly.pdbx_seq_one_letter_code
_entity_poly.pdbx_strand_id
1 'polypeptide(L)'
;MPLLVCPNCGVGMKEVERRGVLLDVCPQCGGVWLDKGELEKLLSEVRQVERAYEEEREAYYRKEGKPYKKKKSFLEIFDIFD
;
A
#
# COMPACT_ATOMS: atom_id res chain seq x y z
N MET A 1 27.37 9.11 0.87
CA MET A 1 25.90 9.12 0.80
C MET A 1 25.38 9.81 2.04
N PRO A 2 24.57 10.87 1.93
CA PRO A 2 23.94 11.45 3.10
C PRO A 2 22.98 10.43 3.69
N LEU A 3 23.02 10.24 5.02
CA LEU A 3 22.05 9.44 5.75
C LEU A 3 20.71 10.18 5.69
N LEU A 4 19.67 9.56 5.11
CA LEU A 4 18.31 10.07 5.19
C LEU A 4 17.89 10.07 6.66
N VAL A 5 17.45 11.22 7.19
CA VAL A 5 17.10 11.37 8.60
C VAL A 5 15.59 11.48 8.72
N CYS A 6 15.00 10.73 9.64
CA CYS A 6 13.58 10.82 9.94
C CYS A 6 13.25 12.21 10.51
N PRO A 7 12.33 13.00 9.92
CA PRO A 7 11.99 14.32 10.44
C PRO A 7 11.16 14.26 11.73
N ASN A 8 10.57 13.10 12.07
CA ASN A 8 9.83 12.94 13.31
C ASN A 8 10.75 12.59 14.50
N CYS A 9 11.83 11.84 14.26
CA CYS A 9 12.67 11.30 15.34
C CYS A 9 14.13 11.79 15.32
N GLY A 10 14.58 12.36 14.20
CA GLY A 10 16.00 12.74 14.01
C GLY A 10 16.95 11.55 13.84
N VAL A 11 16.44 10.31 13.77
CA VAL A 11 17.25 9.09 13.63
C VAL A 11 17.45 8.75 12.16
N GLY A 12 18.63 8.22 11.81
CA GLY A 12 18.92 7.71 10.48
C GLY A 12 17.95 6.61 10.06
N MET A 13 17.43 6.71 8.85
CA MET A 13 16.57 5.69 8.25
C MET A 13 17.40 4.50 7.79
N LYS A 14 16.75 3.34 7.73
CA LYS A 14 17.34 2.09 7.25
C LYS A 14 16.66 1.69 5.95
N GLU A 15 17.47 1.48 4.92
CA GLU A 15 17.01 0.95 3.64
C GLU A 15 16.63 -0.53 3.80
N VAL A 16 15.45 -0.90 3.30
CA VAL A 16 14.92 -2.25 3.31
C VAL A 16 14.29 -2.55 1.96
N GLU A 17 14.75 -3.62 1.30
CA GLU A 17 14.10 -4.11 0.09
C GLU A 17 12.91 -5.02 0.42
N ARG A 18 11.75 -4.71 -0.16
CA ARG A 18 10.52 -5.53 -0.06
C ARG A 18 9.85 -5.61 -1.42
N ARG A 19 9.65 -6.84 -1.91
CA ARG A 19 8.98 -7.12 -3.21
C ARG A 19 9.59 -6.33 -4.38
N GLY A 20 10.92 -6.11 -4.34
CA GLY A 20 11.64 -5.34 -5.36
C GLY A 20 11.32 -3.84 -5.34
N VAL A 21 10.96 -3.29 -4.17
CA VAL A 21 10.85 -1.87 -3.88
C VAL A 21 11.81 -1.57 -2.73
N LEU A 22 12.65 -0.54 -2.87
CA LEU A 22 13.52 -0.07 -1.80
C LEU A 22 12.68 0.85 -0.90
N LEU A 23 12.80 0.71 0.41
CA LEU A 23 12.02 1.46 1.38
C LEU A 23 12.96 2.01 2.45
N ASP A 24 12.88 3.30 2.72
CA ASP A 24 13.58 3.89 3.85
C ASP A 24 12.68 3.90 5.09
N VAL A 25 12.99 3.04 6.06
CA VAL A 25 12.17 2.86 7.26
C VAL A 25 12.89 3.41 8.48
N CYS A 26 12.22 4.26 9.25
CA CYS A 26 12.70 4.69 10.55
C CYS A 26 12.53 3.57 11.58
N PRO A 27 13.61 3.10 12.24
CA PRO A 27 13.51 2.02 13.23
C PRO A 27 12.82 2.44 14.55
N GLN A 28 12.62 3.74 14.79
CA GLN A 28 12.01 4.23 16.03
C GLN A 28 10.51 4.49 15.92
N CYS A 29 10.05 5.26 14.92
CA CYS A 29 8.63 5.55 14.76
C CYS A 29 7.92 4.68 13.71
N GLY A 30 8.68 3.91 12.91
CA GLY A 30 8.12 3.16 11.79
C GLY A 30 7.71 4.01 10.60
N GLY A 31 8.08 5.30 10.56
CA GLY A 31 7.86 6.15 9.40
C GLY A 31 8.58 5.60 8.17
N VAL A 32 7.91 5.62 7.03
CA VAL A 32 8.41 5.09 5.75
C VAL A 32 8.56 6.26 4.77
N TRP A 33 9.74 6.36 4.16
CA TRP A 33 10.00 7.24 3.02
C TRP A 33 9.96 6.42 1.73
N LEU A 34 9.29 6.97 0.72
CA LEU A 34 9.06 6.38 -0.58
C LEU A 34 9.36 7.42 -1.65
N ASP A 35 10.10 7.03 -2.68
CA ASP A 35 10.22 7.86 -3.87
C ASP A 35 8.97 7.74 -4.75
N LYS A 36 8.72 8.75 -5.60
CA LYS A 36 7.52 8.83 -6.44
C LYS A 36 7.29 7.55 -7.29
N GLY A 37 8.35 6.98 -7.85
CA GLY A 37 8.26 5.77 -8.69
C GLY A 37 8.00 4.48 -7.89
N GLU A 38 8.36 4.45 -6.61
CA GLU A 38 8.19 3.29 -5.74
C GLU A 38 6.76 3.19 -5.22
N LEU A 39 6.16 4.32 -4.87
CA LEU A 39 4.77 4.41 -4.45
C LEU A 39 3.82 3.91 -5.55
N GLU A 40 4.04 4.32 -6.80
CA GLU A 40 3.20 3.92 -7.93
C GLU A 40 3.22 2.40 -8.15
N LYS A 41 4.40 1.78 -8.03
CA LYS A 41 4.55 0.32 -8.12
C LYS A 41 3.76 -0.40 -7.02
N LEU A 42 3.90 0.03 -5.77
CA LEU A 42 3.15 -0.55 -4.64
C LEU A 42 1.63 -0.40 -4.81
N LEU A 43 1.16 0.78 -5.21
CA LEU A 43 -0.27 1.02 -5.45
C LEU A 43 -0.81 0.12 -6.57
N SER A 44 -0.03 -0.09 -7.63
CA SER A 44 -0.43 -0.98 -8.73
C SER A 44 -0.59 -2.42 -8.27
N GLU A 45 0.33 -2.94 -7.44
CA GLU A 45 0.25 -4.29 -6.87
C GLU A 45 -0.95 -4.42 -5.93
N VAL A 46 -1.17 -3.44 -5.06
CA VAL A 46 -2.31 -3.45 -4.13
C VAL A 46 -3.63 -3.45 -4.89
N ARG A 47 -3.78 -2.63 -5.93
CA ARG A 47 -4.99 -2.58 -6.78
C ARG A 47 -5.27 -3.93 -7.45
N GLN A 48 -4.23 -4.64 -7.91
CA GLN A 48 -4.39 -5.97 -8.51
C GLN A 48 -4.88 -7.00 -7.49
N VAL A 49 -4.26 -7.01 -6.30
CA VAL A 49 -4.65 -7.90 -5.21
C VAL A 49 -6.08 -7.61 -4.76
N GLU A 50 -6.45 -6.35 -4.54
CA GLU A 50 -7.82 -5.96 -4.19
C GLU A 50 -8.84 -6.43 -5.23
N ARG A 51 -8.54 -6.25 -6.53
CA ARG A 51 -9.42 -6.71 -7.61
C ARG A 51 -9.62 -8.22 -7.59
N ALA A 52 -8.55 -8.99 -7.46
CA ALA A 52 -8.63 -10.45 -7.43
C ALA A 52 -9.45 -10.95 -6.23
N TYR A 53 -9.22 -10.38 -5.04
CA TYR A 53 -10.01 -10.70 -3.84
C TYR A 53 -11.49 -10.36 -4.01
N GLU A 54 -11.80 -9.23 -4.64
CA GLU A 54 -13.17 -8.78 -4.87
C GLU A 54 -13.90 -9.70 -5.85
N GLU A 55 -13.24 -10.11 -6.94
CA GLU A 55 -13.77 -11.06 -7.93
C GLU A 55 -14.06 -12.43 -7.30
N GLU A 56 -13.13 -12.96 -6.51
CA GLU A 56 -13.31 -14.22 -5.79
C GLU A 56 -14.48 -14.13 -4.79
N ARG A 57 -14.56 -13.03 -4.04
CA ARG A 57 -15.62 -12.79 -3.07
C ARG A 57 -16.98 -12.69 -3.77
N GLU A 58 -17.10 -11.94 -4.85
CA GLU A 58 -18.34 -11.84 -5.62
C GLU A 58 -18.78 -13.21 -6.16
N ALA A 59 -17.84 -14.01 -6.68
CA ALA A 59 -18.12 -15.35 -7.16
C ALA A 59 -18.66 -16.27 -6.04
N TYR A 60 -18.12 -16.15 -4.82
CA TYR A 60 -18.62 -16.88 -3.65
C TYR A 60 -20.08 -16.49 -3.30
N TYR A 61 -20.37 -15.19 -3.17
CA TYR A 61 -21.73 -14.71 -2.85
C TYR A 61 -22.74 -15.08 -3.95
N ARG A 62 -22.33 -15.05 -5.22
CA ARG A 62 -23.14 -15.47 -6.37
C ARG A 62 -23.50 -16.96 -6.30
N LYS A 63 -22.53 -17.83 -5.97
CA LYS A 63 -22.78 -19.28 -5.79
C LYS A 63 -23.76 -19.55 -4.65
N GLU A 64 -23.67 -18.79 -3.56
CA GLU A 64 -24.55 -18.89 -2.39
C GLU A 64 -25.92 -18.23 -2.58
N GLY A 65 -26.17 -17.54 -3.71
CA GLY A 65 -27.40 -16.78 -3.95
C GLY A 65 -27.62 -15.60 -2.98
N LYS A 66 -26.57 -15.14 -2.30
CA LYS A 66 -26.63 -14.05 -1.32
C LYS A 66 -26.30 -12.71 -1.99
N PRO A 67 -26.98 -11.60 -1.61
CA PRO A 67 -26.68 -10.29 -2.16
C PRO A 67 -25.31 -9.79 -1.69
N TYR A 68 -24.44 -9.46 -2.63
CA TYR A 68 -23.14 -8.85 -2.37
C TYR A 68 -23.23 -7.31 -2.40
N LYS A 69 -22.59 -6.64 -1.44
CA LYS A 69 -22.52 -5.16 -1.39
C LYS A 69 -21.05 -4.73 -1.39
N LYS A 70 -20.59 -4.21 -2.52
CA LYS A 70 -19.25 -3.64 -2.66
C LYS A 70 -19.12 -2.39 -1.79
N LYS A 71 -18.05 -2.33 -1.00
CA LYS A 71 -17.66 -1.13 -0.24
C LYS A 71 -16.54 -0.41 -0.99
N LYS A 72 -16.45 0.91 -0.84
CA LYS A 72 -15.33 1.69 -1.39
C LYS A 72 -14.03 1.22 -0.78
N SER A 73 -13.02 0.96 -1.61
CA SER A 73 -11.70 0.58 -1.11
C SER A 73 -11.00 1.82 -0.53
N PHE A 74 -10.06 1.60 0.39
CA PHE A 74 -9.29 2.69 0.99
C PHE A 74 -8.49 3.47 -0.06
N LEU A 75 -8.03 2.80 -1.11
CA LEU A 75 -7.29 3.43 -2.21
C LEU A 75 -8.18 4.32 -3.07
N GLU A 76 -9.44 3.94 -3.31
CA GLU A 76 -10.41 4.80 -4.02
C GLU A 76 -10.68 6.11 -3.27
N ILE A 77 -10.48 6.14 -1.96
CA ILE A 77 -10.61 7.36 -1.15
C ILE A 77 -9.37 8.22 -1.30
N PHE A 78 -8.17 7.63 -1.33
CA PHE A 78 -6.92 8.37 -1.53
C PHE A 78 -6.85 9.05 -2.91
N ASP A 79 -7.38 8.41 -3.96
CA ASP A 79 -7.49 9.01 -5.31
C ASP A 79 -8.41 10.25 -5.37
N ILE A 80 -9.20 10.55 -4.33
CA ILE A 80 -10.10 11.73 -4.26
C ILE A 80 -9.39 12.95 -3.63
N PHE A 81 -8.32 12.73 -2.86
CA PHE A 81 -7.60 13.78 -2.13
C PHE A 81 -6.31 14.26 -2.81
N ASP A 82 -6.02 13.76 -4.02
CA ASP A 82 -5.07 14.34 -4.97
C ASP A 82 -5.79 15.36 -5.88
#